data_AF-A0A538EPB1-F1
#
_entry.id   AF-A0A538EPB1-F1
#
_cell.length_a   1.000
_cell.length_b   1.000
_cell.length_c   1.000
_cell.angle_alpha   90.00
_cell.angle_beta   90.00
_cell.angle_gamma   90.00
#
_symmetry.space_group_name_H-M   'P 1'
#
loop_
_entity.id
_entity.type
_entity.pdbx_description
1 polymer ?
#
loop_
_entity_poly.entity_id
_entity_poly.type
_entity_poly.pdbx_seq_one_letter_code
_entity_poly.pdbx_strand_id
1 'polypeptide(L)' 'MTFSDLVTYFRARFDIEEGQTMAEYGVVLAVITALVVAALLALSGAIATALNAVRGYL' A
#
# COMPACT_ATOMS: atom_id res chain seq x y z
N MET A 1 -5.23 43.16 -5.14
CA MET A 1 -4.71 41.83 -5.45
C MET A 1 -3.51 42.01 -6.36
N THR A 2 -2.36 42.23 -5.74
CA THR A 2 -1.11 42.57 -6.44
C THR A 2 -0.62 41.35 -7.22
N PHE A 3 0.14 41.52 -8.31
CA PHE A 3 0.72 40.41 -9.07
C PHE A 3 1.51 39.44 -8.17
N SER A 4 2.17 39.96 -7.13
CA SER A 4 2.86 39.18 -6.11
C SER A 4 1.93 38.29 -5.28
N ASP A 5 0.69 38.70 -5.03
CA ASP A 5 -0.31 37.90 -4.31
C ASP A 5 -0.77 36.72 -5.16
N LEU A 6 -0.91 36.94 -6.47
CA LEU A 6 -1.26 35.90 -7.43
C LEU A 6 -0.15 34.84 -7.50
N VAL A 7 1.12 35.27 -7.58
CA VAL A 7 2.28 34.38 -7.60
C VAL A 7 2.42 33.64 -6.26
N THR A 8 2.19 34.31 -5.13
CA THR A 8 2.25 33.68 -3.80
C THR A 8 1.14 32.66 -3.60
N TYR A 9 -0.09 32.96 -4.02
CA TYR A 9 -1.21 32.01 -4.01
C TYR A 9 -0.95 30.81 -4.92
N PHE A 10 -0.36 31.03 -6.10
CA PHE A 10 0.05 29.97 -7.00
C PHE A 10 1.15 29.09 -6.39
N ARG A 11 2.15 29.70 -5.74
CA ARG A 11 3.25 28.98 -5.07
C ARG A 11 2.76 28.20 -3.84
N ALA A 12 1.85 28.76 -3.05
CA ALA A 12 1.21 28.10 -1.92
C ALA A 12 0.32 26.91 -2.33
N ARG A 13 -0.26 26.93 -3.54
CA ARG A 13 -1.00 25.79 -4.12
C ARG A 13 -0.07 24.62 -4.48
N PHE A 14 1.22 24.90 -4.70
CA PHE A 14 2.27 23.92 -4.98
C PHE A 14 3.10 23.53 -3.73
N ASP A 15 2.84 24.16 -2.58
CA ASP A 15 3.36 23.76 -1.27
C ASP A 15 2.56 22.53 -0.78
N ILE A 16 2.88 21.40 -1.40
CA ILE A 16 2.34 20.07 -1.10
C ILE A 16 3.05 19.55 0.15
N GLU A 17 2.58 19.87 1.35
CA GLU A 17 3.28 19.46 2.57
C GLU A 17 2.41 18.83 3.68
N GLU A 18 1.20 18.35 3.34
CA GLU A 18 0.44 17.38 4.18
C GLU A 18 0.07 16.08 3.42
N GLY A 19 -0.01 16.11 2.09
CA GLY A 19 -0.30 14.92 1.27
C GLY A 19 0.93 14.04 0.99
N GLN A 20 2.14 14.58 1.11
CA GLN A 20 3.39 13.88 0.85
C GLN A 20 3.70 12.83 1.93
N THR A 21 3.40 13.12 3.21
CA THR A 21 3.52 12.16 4.32
C THR A 21 2.43 11.09 4.28
N MET A 22 1.20 11.44 3.87
CA MET A 22 0.11 10.46 3.63
C MET A 22 0.42 9.52 2.46
N ALA A 23 1.15 10.00 1.44
CA ALA A 23 1.63 9.16 0.35
C ALA A 23 2.71 8.17 0.81
N GLU A 24 3.63 8.59 1.68
CA GLU A 24 4.64 7.69 2.28
C GLU A 24 4.00 6.54 3.07
N TYR A 25 3.02 6.83 3.94
CA TYR A 25 2.24 5.79 4.63
C TYR A 25 1.44 4.91 3.66
N GLY A 26 0.87 5.50 2.60
CA GLY A 26 0.15 4.76 1.56
C GLY A 26 1.04 3.76 0.81
N VAL A 27 2.28 4.15 0.49
CA VAL A 27 3.25 3.26 -0.17
C VAL A 27 3.66 2.12 0.77
N VAL A 28 3.96 2.41 2.03
CA VAL A 28 4.30 1.38 3.03
C VAL A 28 3.13 0.41 3.21
N LEU A 29 1.91 0.92 3.34
CA LEU A 29 0.70 0.11 3.46
C LEU A 29 0.49 -0.77 2.21
N ALA A 30 0.72 -0.25 1.01
CA ALA A 30 0.59 -1.01 -0.24
C ALA A 30 1.61 -2.16 -0.31
N VAL A 31 2.87 -1.91 0.06
CA VAL A 31 3.92 -2.95 0.12
C VAL A 31 3.57 -4.02 1.14
N ILE A 32 3.19 -3.62 2.36
CA ILE A 32 2.80 -4.57 3.42
C ILE A 32 1.58 -5.39 2.96
N THR A 33 0.59 -4.74 2.35
CA THR A 33 -0.60 -5.41 1.83
C THR A 33 -0.23 -6.48 0.79
N ALA A 34 0.64 -6.16 -0.17
CA ALA A 34 1.11 -7.12 -1.16
C ALA A 34 1.86 -8.31 -0.51
N LEU A 35 2.72 -8.04 0.48
CA LEU A 35 3.43 -9.08 1.22
C LEU A 35 2.48 -9.99 2.02
N VAL A 36 1.48 -9.41 2.70
CA VAL A 36 0.47 -10.17 3.45
C VAL A 36 -0.34 -11.05 2.51
N VAL A 37 -0.79 -10.52 1.37
CA VAL A 37 -1.52 -11.32 0.37
C VAL A 37 -0.67 -12.48 -0.13
N ALA A 38 0.60 -12.24 -0.48
CA ALA A 38 1.52 -13.29 -0.92
C ALA A 38 1.71 -14.37 0.16
N ALA A 39 1.90 -13.96 1.43
CA ALA A 39 2.05 -14.88 2.54
C ALA A 39 0.79 -15.74 2.78
N LEU A 40 -0.40 -15.15 2.69
CA LEU A 40 -1.66 -15.86 2.83
C LEU A 40 -1.89 -16.87 1.69
N LEU A 41 -1.55 -16.52 0.45
CA LEU A 41 -1.64 -17.44 -0.68
C LEU A 41 -0.67 -18.63 -0.51
N ALA A 42 0.57 -18.36 -0.10
CA ALA A 42 1.56 -19.40 0.17
C ALA A 42 1.11 -20.34 1.31
N LEU A 43 0.60 -19.78 2.42
CA LEU A 43 0.08 -20.55 3.54
C LEU A 43 -1.12 -21.41 3.12
N SER A 44 -2.06 -20.85 2.37
CA SER A 44 -3.23 -21.57 1.85
C SER A 44 -2.81 -22.76 0.98
N GLY A 45 -1.83 -22.57 0.09
CA GLY A 45 -1.28 -23.65 -0.74
C GLY A 45 -0.60 -24.75 0.09
N ALA A 46 0.17 -24.38 1.11
CA ALA A 46 0.80 -25.33 2.02
C ALA A 46 -0.24 -26.15 2.80
N ILE A 47 -1.29 -25.51 3.30
CA ILE A 47 -2.41 -26.18 3.99
C ILE A 47 -3.12 -27.15 3.03
N ALA A 48 -3.45 -26.72 1.81
CA ALA A 48 -4.09 -27.58 0.82
C ALA A 48 -3.24 -28.83 0.49
N THR A 49 -1.93 -28.65 0.38
CA THR A 49 -0.98 -29.76 0.17
C THR A 49 -1.01 -30.75 1.33
N ALA A 50 -0.95 -30.25 2.57
CA ALA A 50 -1.00 -31.10 3.76
C ALA A 50 -2.32 -31.88 3.86
N LEU A 51 -3.45 -31.22 3.58
CA LEU A 51 -4.76 -31.88 3.59
C LEU A 51 -4.86 -32.96 2.50
N ASN A 52 -4.34 -32.70 1.30
CA ASN A 52 -4.33 -33.70 0.23
C ASN A 52 -3.46 -34.91 0.57
N ALA A 53 -2.34 -34.70 1.28
CA ALA A 53 -1.54 -35.81 1.78
C ALA A 53 -2.34 -36.70 2.74
N VAL A 54 -3.09 -36.12 3.68
CA VAL A 54 -3.97 -36.88 4.60
C VAL A 54 -5.06 -37.62 3.85
N ARG A 55 -5.71 -36.97 2.88
CA ARG A 55 -6.74 -37.60 2.04
C ARG A 55 -6.24 -38.82 1.27
N GLY A 56 -4.97 -38.85 0.87
CA GLY A 56 -4.39 -40.01 0.19
C GLY A 56 -4.24 -41.26 1.06
N TYR A 57 -4.38 -41.14 2.39
CA TYR A 57 -4.34 -42.25 3.33
C TYR A 57 -5.73 -42.77 3.75
N LEU A 58 -6.81 -42.09 3.36
CA LEU A 58 -8.20 -42.50 3.59
C LEU A 58 -8.74 -43.26 2.37
#